data_AF-A0A957E0F7-F1
#
_entry.id   AF-A0A957E0F7-F1
#
_cell.length_a   1.000
_cell.length_b   1.000
_cell.length_c   1.000
_cell.angle_alpha   90.00
_cell.angle_beta   90.00
_cell.angle_gamma   90.00
#
_symmetry.space_group_name_H-M   'P 1'
#
loop_
_entity.id
_entity.type
_entity.pdbx_description
1 polymer ?
#
loop_
_entity_poly.entity_id
_entity_poly.type
_entity_poly.pdbx_seq_one_letter_code
_entity_poly.pdbx_strand_id
1 'polypeptide(L)'
;MSKKESGELPTDWIQRKLMALRRQEEEAGMWPPTADQLAIDLALQAQGPEIEEKDDEMLSIVVDDALAGHDIARLYPIFYAKMIANSRLYEAFIDAVEMLEADQNDMLEPLPQPPRRDLPFLRTRTAYTPQISQSKKGGWRITWELMQNQLHELWFPDSGAVYRYGRSLLEDESLILIHDEITVAEQVLELLLEAIWPVEQPEILRLQVMVAAEQTAVSPLRAHIHWGDYSATAALDVYGRAHFPDAPLNVILDADGRLPTNTLQLILEQS
;
A
#
# COMPACT_ATOMS: atom_id res chain seq x y z
N MET A 1 6.79 19.32 -37.96
CA MET A 1 7.01 18.04 -38.66
C MET A 1 8.11 17.32 -37.88
N SER A 2 7.79 16.34 -37.03
CA SER A 2 7.83 14.89 -37.33
C SER A 2 9.19 14.46 -37.90
N LYS A 3 9.95 13.52 -37.34
CA LYS A 3 9.58 12.29 -36.62
C LYS A 3 10.70 11.85 -35.65
N LYS A 4 10.27 11.23 -34.55
CA LYS A 4 11.06 10.37 -33.66
C LYS A 4 11.61 9.17 -34.44
N GLU A 5 12.89 8.85 -34.26
CA GLU A 5 13.40 7.49 -34.46
C GLU A 5 13.59 6.87 -33.08
N SER A 6 12.74 5.87 -32.83
CA SER A 6 12.68 5.04 -31.65
C SER A 6 13.90 4.12 -31.64
N GLY A 7 14.68 4.15 -30.57
CA GLY A 7 15.73 3.17 -30.32
C GLY A 7 15.11 1.81 -29.99
N GLU A 8 15.18 0.88 -30.93
CA GLU A 8 15.01 -0.55 -30.66
C GLU A 8 16.37 -1.12 -30.20
N LEU A 9 16.46 -1.45 -28.92
CA LEU A 9 17.47 -2.34 -28.33
C LEU A 9 16.73 -3.61 -27.83
N PRO A 10 17.40 -4.72 -27.56
CA PRO A 10 18.07 -5.60 -28.50
C PRO A 10 17.51 -7.02 -28.28
N THR A 11 16.44 -7.41 -28.97
CA THR A 11 15.79 -8.73 -28.77
C THR A 11 16.65 -9.88 -29.33
N ASP A 12 17.52 -9.57 -30.29
CA ASP A 12 18.26 -10.58 -31.06
C ASP A 12 19.39 -11.26 -30.24
N TRP A 13 20.01 -10.56 -29.28
CA TRP A 13 21.09 -11.16 -28.47
C TRP A 13 20.56 -12.13 -27.40
N ILE A 14 19.38 -11.82 -26.83
CA ILE A 14 18.71 -12.67 -25.84
C ILE A 14 18.22 -13.95 -26.52
N GLN A 15 17.63 -13.84 -27.72
CA GLN A 15 17.20 -15.00 -28.48
C GLN A 15 18.38 -15.88 -28.92
N ARG A 16 19.52 -15.28 -29.29
CA ARG A 16 20.75 -16.04 -29.57
C ARG A 16 21.30 -16.75 -28.33
N LYS A 17 21.28 -16.10 -27.16
CA LYS A 17 21.69 -16.74 -25.89
C LYS A 17 20.77 -17.89 -25.48
N LEU A 18 19.44 -17.72 -25.64
CA LEU A 18 18.47 -18.76 -25.33
C LEU A 18 18.57 -19.95 -26.30
N MET A 19 18.84 -19.70 -27.59
CA MET A 19 19.11 -20.78 -28.53
C MET A 19 20.44 -21.49 -28.25
N ALA A 20 21.47 -20.77 -27.81
CA ALA A 20 22.75 -21.37 -27.41
C ALA A 20 22.60 -22.27 -26.18
N LEU A 21 21.80 -21.84 -25.18
CA LEU A 21 21.51 -22.64 -23.98
C LEU A 21 20.67 -23.88 -24.29
N ARG A 22 19.64 -23.77 -25.14
CA ARG A 22 18.85 -24.94 -25.59
C ARG A 22 19.69 -25.93 -26.39
N ARG A 23 20.61 -25.45 -27.22
CA ARG A 23 21.52 -26.31 -27.98
C ARG A 23 22.54 -27.01 -27.07
N GLN A 24 22.89 -26.37 -25.95
CA GLN A 24 23.75 -26.95 -24.91
C GLN A 24 22.99 -27.99 -24.05
N GLU A 25 21.67 -27.84 -23.87
CA GLU A 25 20.79 -28.86 -23.28
C GLU A 25 20.62 -30.09 -24.20
N GLU A 26 20.49 -29.90 -25.51
CA GLU A 26 20.33 -31.01 -26.47
C GLU A 26 21.64 -31.81 -26.70
N GLU A 27 22.81 -31.21 -26.47
CA GLU A 27 24.11 -31.92 -26.51
C GLU A 27 24.50 -32.53 -25.14
N ALA A 28 23.78 -32.26 -24.06
CA ALA A 28 24.05 -32.77 -22.72
C ALA A 28 23.43 -34.16 -22.47
N GLY A 29 23.74 -35.12 -23.35
CA GLY A 29 23.62 -36.55 -23.07
C GLY A 29 24.69 -37.10 -22.12
N MET A 30 25.42 -36.24 -21.40
CA MET A 30 26.46 -36.61 -20.44
C MET A 30 26.43 -35.67 -19.23
N TRP A 31 25.35 -35.75 -18.45
CA TRP A 31 25.46 -35.42 -17.02
C TRP A 31 26.09 -36.64 -16.34
N PRO A 32 27.33 -36.55 -15.80
CA PRO A 32 27.94 -37.69 -15.13
C PRO A 32 27.10 -38.01 -13.88
N PRO A 33 26.78 -39.28 -13.58
CA PRO A 33 26.03 -39.63 -12.37
C PRO A 33 26.74 -39.24 -11.06
N THR A 34 28.05 -38.95 -11.14
CA THR A 34 28.85 -38.43 -10.03
C THR A 34 28.73 -36.91 -9.84
N ALA A 35 28.19 -36.16 -10.81
CA ALA A 35 28.00 -34.72 -10.70
C ALA A 35 26.86 -34.37 -9.74
N ASP A 36 25.79 -35.18 -9.72
CA ASP A 36 24.73 -35.06 -8.73
C ASP A 36 25.24 -35.41 -7.33
N GLN A 37 26.11 -36.42 -7.20
CA GLN A 37 26.76 -36.75 -5.92
C GLN A 37 27.70 -35.64 -5.45
N LEU A 38 28.46 -35.02 -6.34
CA LEU A 38 29.29 -33.86 -6.02
C LEU A 38 28.47 -32.64 -5.61
N ALA A 39 27.33 -32.38 -6.28
CA ALA A 39 26.43 -31.29 -5.92
C ALA A 39 25.76 -31.55 -4.56
N ILE A 40 25.39 -32.81 -4.28
CA ILE A 40 24.85 -33.24 -2.99
C ILE A 40 25.92 -33.16 -1.89
N ASP A 41 27.15 -33.61 -2.14
CA ASP A 41 28.26 -33.52 -1.17
C ASP A 41 28.68 -32.07 -0.91
N LEU A 42 28.67 -31.20 -1.92
CA LEU A 42 28.88 -29.75 -1.76
C LEU A 42 27.72 -29.10 -0.99
N ALA A 43 26.48 -29.51 -1.23
CA ALA A 43 25.32 -29.03 -0.49
C ALA A 43 25.33 -29.52 0.97
N LEU A 44 25.80 -30.74 1.22
CA LEU A 44 25.96 -31.31 2.56
C LEU A 44 27.15 -30.68 3.30
N GLN A 45 28.24 -30.32 2.62
CA GLN A 45 29.35 -29.57 3.20
C GLN A 45 29.00 -28.11 3.47
N ALA A 46 28.14 -27.49 2.65
CA ALA A 46 27.60 -26.16 2.91
C ALA A 46 26.58 -26.15 4.07
N GLN A 47 25.99 -27.31 4.39
CA GLN A 47 25.24 -27.54 5.60
C GLN A 47 26.20 -27.90 6.75
N GLY A 48 27.01 -26.92 7.16
CA GLY A 48 27.61 -26.95 8.50
C GLY A 48 26.52 -27.18 9.56
N PRO A 49 26.88 -27.63 10.79
CA PRO A 49 25.90 -27.94 11.83
C PRO A 49 24.90 -26.79 11.96
N GLU A 50 23.61 -27.15 11.90
CA GLU A 50 22.50 -26.22 11.87
C GLU A 50 22.65 -25.21 13.00
N ILE A 51 22.71 -23.93 12.65
CA ILE A 51 22.78 -22.84 13.61
C ILE A 51 21.42 -22.84 14.31
N GLU A 52 21.41 -23.13 15.61
CA GLU A 52 20.18 -23.12 16.38
C GLU A 52 19.75 -21.65 16.56
N GLU A 53 18.46 -21.37 16.66
CA GLU A 53 17.94 -20.00 16.89
C GLU A 53 18.58 -19.32 18.13
N LYS A 54 18.99 -20.13 19.11
CA LYS A 54 19.74 -19.68 20.30
C LYS A 54 21.17 -19.23 19.99
N ASP A 55 21.79 -19.76 18.95
CA ASP A 55 23.12 -19.36 18.52
C ASP A 55 23.09 -17.99 17.84
N ASP A 56 22.01 -17.66 17.11
CA ASP A 56 21.82 -16.33 16.50
C ASP A 56 21.60 -15.24 17.56
N GLU A 57 20.80 -15.53 18.60
CA GLU A 57 20.62 -14.61 19.73
C GLU A 57 21.93 -14.39 20.50
N MET A 58 22.68 -15.48 20.74
CA MET A 58 23.98 -15.42 21.40
C MET A 58 25.04 -14.71 20.55
N LEU A 59 24.98 -14.84 19.22
CA LEU A 59 25.88 -14.17 18.30
C LEU A 59 25.78 -12.65 18.45
N SER A 60 24.56 -12.10 18.52
CA SER A 60 24.36 -10.66 18.72
C SER A 60 25.01 -10.15 20.00
N ILE A 61 24.82 -10.86 21.13
CA ILE A 61 25.38 -10.47 22.42
C ILE A 61 26.92 -10.55 22.39
N VAL A 62 27.45 -11.61 21.79
CA VAL A 62 28.90 -11.84 21.70
C VAL A 62 29.58 -10.83 20.77
N VAL A 63 28.92 -10.40 19.69
CA VAL A 63 29.42 -9.35 18.80
C VAL A 63 29.50 -8.01 19.53
N ASP A 64 28.45 -7.63 20.27
CA ASP A 64 28.45 -6.39 21.05
C ASP A 64 29.57 -6.37 22.11
N ASP A 65 29.75 -7.48 22.83
CA ASP A 65 30.80 -7.59 23.84
C ASP A 65 32.21 -7.63 23.24
N ALA A 66 32.36 -8.18 22.02
CA ALA A 66 33.63 -8.19 21.29
C ALA A 66 34.02 -6.78 20.85
N LEU A 67 33.06 -6.02 20.32
CA LEU A 67 33.24 -4.61 19.94
C LEU A 67 33.54 -3.73 21.15
N ALA A 68 33.01 -4.07 22.34
CA ALA A 68 33.35 -3.42 23.60
C ALA A 68 34.75 -3.81 24.14
N GLY A 69 35.49 -4.67 23.44
CA GLY A 69 36.86 -5.09 23.77
C GLY A 69 36.94 -6.17 24.85
N HIS A 70 35.84 -6.90 25.11
CA HIS A 70 35.86 -8.01 26.06
C HIS A 70 36.40 -9.30 25.42
N ASP A 71 37.08 -10.11 26.24
CA ASP A 71 37.60 -11.41 25.81
C ASP A 71 36.47 -12.46 25.75
N ILE A 72 35.97 -12.68 24.54
CA ILE A 72 34.87 -13.62 24.26
C ILE A 72 35.23 -15.07 24.64
N ALA A 73 36.49 -15.48 24.45
CA ALA A 73 36.92 -16.84 24.80
C ALA A 73 36.85 -17.10 26.31
N ARG A 74 36.97 -16.04 27.11
CA ARG A 74 36.88 -16.10 28.56
C ARG A 74 35.46 -15.93 29.09
N LEU A 75 34.65 -15.05 28.49
CA LEU A 75 33.28 -14.79 28.93
C LEU A 75 32.29 -15.85 28.44
N TYR A 76 32.49 -16.37 27.23
CA TYR A 76 31.59 -17.32 26.58
C TYR A 76 32.34 -18.55 26.05
N PRO A 77 33.02 -19.33 26.91
CA PRO A 77 33.92 -20.41 26.47
C PRO A 77 33.21 -21.52 25.69
N ILE A 78 31.94 -21.81 26.02
CA ILE A 78 31.14 -22.84 25.35
C ILE A 78 30.71 -22.38 23.95
N PHE A 79 30.24 -21.14 23.82
CA PHE A 79 29.85 -20.56 22.54
C PHE A 79 31.07 -20.33 21.64
N TYR A 80 32.19 -19.85 22.21
CA TYR A 80 33.45 -19.69 21.49
C TYR A 80 33.96 -21.02 20.92
N ALA A 81 33.91 -22.11 21.69
CA ALA A 81 34.27 -23.43 21.19
C ALA A 81 33.35 -23.90 20.04
N LYS A 82 32.05 -23.60 20.11
CA LYS A 82 31.07 -23.90 19.06
C LYS A 82 31.30 -23.05 17.81
N MET A 83 31.63 -21.77 17.96
CA MET A 83 31.96 -20.83 16.89
C MET A 83 33.22 -21.26 16.14
N ILE A 84 34.29 -21.64 16.84
CA ILE A 84 35.52 -22.13 16.20
C ILE A 84 35.31 -23.48 15.50
N ALA A 85 34.37 -24.30 15.99
CA ALA A 85 34.03 -25.58 15.37
C ALA A 85 33.07 -25.47 14.16
N ASN A 86 32.37 -24.34 14.00
CA ASN A 86 31.39 -24.12 12.94
C ASN A 86 31.83 -22.94 12.05
N SER A 87 32.32 -23.24 10.84
CA SER A 87 32.82 -22.23 9.90
C SER A 87 31.77 -21.17 9.55
N ARG A 88 30.49 -21.57 9.46
CA ARG A 88 29.40 -20.65 9.13
C ARG A 88 29.11 -19.66 10.27
N LEU A 89 29.18 -20.12 11.51
CA LEU A 89 28.99 -19.26 12.69
C LEU A 89 30.19 -18.33 12.89
N TYR A 90 31.39 -18.80 12.58
CA TYR A 90 32.60 -17.99 12.57
C TYR A 90 32.57 -16.90 11.49
N GLU A 91 32.19 -17.24 10.26
CA GLU A 91 32.03 -16.26 9.17
C GLU A 91 30.97 -15.21 9.54
N ALA A 92 29.81 -15.62 10.06
CA ALA A 92 28.77 -14.70 10.50
C ALA A 92 29.24 -13.75 11.63
N PHE A 93 30.09 -14.25 12.54
CA PHE A 93 30.69 -13.43 13.59
C PHE A 93 31.65 -12.37 13.02
N ILE A 94 32.54 -12.77 12.11
CA ILE A 94 33.50 -11.85 11.49
C ILE A 94 32.78 -10.80 10.64
N ASP A 95 31.81 -11.21 9.80
CA ASP A 95 31.03 -10.29 8.99
C ASP A 95 30.28 -9.25 9.84
N ALA A 96 29.69 -9.69 10.96
CA ALA A 96 28.98 -8.79 11.88
C ALA A 96 29.92 -7.80 12.58
N VAL A 97 31.10 -8.26 13.03
CA VAL A 97 32.12 -7.38 13.63
C VAL A 97 32.64 -6.39 12.60
N GLU A 98 32.98 -6.82 11.39
CA GLU A 98 33.48 -5.93 10.33
C GLU A 98 32.46 -4.87 9.91
N MET A 99 31.19 -5.25 9.76
CA MET A 99 30.12 -4.31 9.41
C MET A 99 29.91 -3.24 10.51
N LEU A 100 29.95 -3.63 11.77
CA LEU A 100 29.70 -2.73 12.90
C LEU A 100 30.94 -1.89 13.26
N GLU A 101 32.15 -2.40 13.08
CA GLU A 101 33.39 -1.61 13.20
C GLU A 101 33.49 -0.55 12.08
N ALA A 102 33.03 -0.87 10.87
CA ALA A 102 32.98 0.09 9.77
C ALA A 102 31.97 1.23 10.04
N ASP A 103 30.86 0.92 10.71
CA ASP A 103 29.85 1.89 11.17
C ASP A 103 30.38 2.77 12.32
N GLN A 104 31.06 2.18 13.32
CA GLN A 104 31.63 2.93 14.45
C GLN A 104 32.82 3.83 14.08
N ASN A 105 33.58 3.48 13.04
CA ASN A 105 34.73 4.26 12.57
C ASN A 105 34.39 5.29 11.48
N ASP A 106 33.10 5.55 11.22
CA ASP A 106 32.65 6.59 10.27
C ASP A 106 33.21 6.38 8.84
N MET A 107 33.52 5.13 8.49
CA MET A 107 34.14 4.72 7.21
C MET A 107 33.11 4.32 6.16
N LEU A 108 31.83 4.27 6.52
CA LEU A 108 30.73 4.03 5.59
C LEU A 108 30.36 5.35 4.90
N GLU A 109 30.37 5.36 3.56
CA GLU A 109 29.80 6.48 2.82
C GLU A 109 28.37 6.73 3.32
N PRO A 110 28.02 7.97 3.73
CA PRO A 110 26.70 8.25 4.27
C PRO A 110 25.68 7.82 3.23
N LEU A 111 24.75 6.94 3.65
CA LEU A 111 23.66 6.50 2.80
C LEU A 111 23.02 7.74 2.16
N PRO A 112 22.74 7.73 0.84
CA PRO A 112 22.07 8.84 0.20
C PRO A 112 20.80 9.12 1.01
N GLN A 113 20.66 10.36 1.48
CA GLN A 113 19.51 10.75 2.30
C GLN A 113 18.25 10.24 1.60
N PRO A 114 17.40 9.46 2.28
CA PRO A 114 16.20 8.96 1.65
C PRO A 114 15.47 10.17 1.05
N PRO A 115 15.11 10.12 -0.24
CA PRO A 115 14.40 11.24 -0.85
C PRO A 115 13.23 11.55 0.07
N ARG A 116 13.07 12.83 0.44
CA ARG A 116 11.93 13.27 1.26
C ARG A 116 10.70 12.62 0.66
N ARG A 117 10.14 11.64 1.37
CA ARG A 117 8.87 11.02 1.01
C ARG A 117 7.77 12.03 1.33
N ASP A 118 7.80 13.18 0.67
CA ASP A 118 6.54 13.85 0.41
C ASP A 118 5.81 12.90 -0.53
N LEU A 119 4.80 12.23 0.00
CA LEU A 119 3.85 11.41 -0.74
C LEU A 119 2.70 12.36 -1.11
N PRO A 120 2.83 13.22 -2.14
CA PRO A 120 1.78 14.17 -2.50
C PRO A 120 0.49 13.46 -2.87
N PHE A 121 0.56 12.19 -3.31
CA PHE A 121 -0.59 11.36 -3.58
C PHE A 121 -1.43 11.03 -2.33
N LEU A 122 -0.82 10.94 -1.13
CA LEU A 122 -1.57 10.84 0.14
C LEU A 122 -2.22 12.17 0.51
N ARG A 123 -1.74 13.28 -0.06
CA ARG A 123 -2.23 14.63 0.16
C ARG A 123 -3.12 15.14 -0.96
N THR A 124 -3.46 14.30 -1.94
CA THR A 124 -4.55 14.58 -2.88
C THR A 124 -5.87 14.46 -2.12
N ARG A 125 -6.11 15.37 -1.18
CA ARG A 125 -7.46 15.83 -0.91
C ARG A 125 -7.91 16.41 -2.24
N THR A 126 -8.79 15.72 -2.93
CA THR A 126 -9.51 16.28 -4.07
C THR A 126 -10.02 17.63 -3.58
N ALA A 127 -9.49 18.73 -4.10
CA ALA A 127 -9.67 20.05 -3.52
C ALA A 127 -11.08 20.57 -3.85
N TYR A 128 -12.10 20.00 -3.21
CA TYR A 128 -13.41 20.61 -3.11
C TYR A 128 -13.42 21.52 -1.87
N THR A 129 -14.06 22.68 -1.99
CA THR A 129 -14.24 23.59 -0.85
C THR A 129 -15.71 23.52 -0.42
N PRO A 130 -16.02 23.01 0.78
CA PRO A 130 -17.40 22.96 1.24
C PRO A 130 -17.97 24.38 1.35
N GLN A 131 -19.20 24.56 0.89
CA GLN A 131 -19.95 25.80 1.03
C GLN A 131 -20.82 25.73 2.29
N ILE A 132 -20.50 26.56 3.28
CA ILE A 132 -21.29 26.68 4.52
C ILE A 132 -22.27 27.84 4.36
N SER A 133 -23.55 27.56 4.59
CA SER A 133 -24.64 28.53 4.56
C SER A 133 -25.58 28.34 5.75
N GLN A 134 -26.41 29.35 6.03
CA GLN A 134 -27.51 29.18 6.98
C GLN A 134 -28.69 28.50 6.29
N SER A 135 -29.23 27.47 6.93
CA SER A 135 -30.46 26.82 6.53
C SER A 135 -31.66 27.76 6.75
N LYS A 136 -32.72 27.58 5.95
CA LYS A 136 -33.97 28.35 6.03
C LYS A 136 -34.65 28.27 7.40
N LYS A 137 -34.32 27.27 8.21
CA LYS A 137 -34.88 27.03 9.56
C LYS A 137 -34.01 27.58 10.71
N GLY A 138 -32.90 28.25 10.40
CA GLY A 138 -31.98 28.80 11.42
C GLY A 138 -30.85 27.84 11.85
N GLY A 139 -30.82 26.61 11.33
CA GLY A 139 -29.66 25.71 11.44
C GLY A 139 -28.58 26.05 10.41
N TRP A 140 -27.48 25.28 10.39
CA TRP A 140 -26.47 25.37 9.34
C TRP A 140 -26.74 24.35 8.22
N ARG A 141 -26.21 24.65 7.03
CA ARG A 141 -26.20 23.81 5.83
C ARG A 141 -24.80 23.82 5.24
N ILE A 142 -24.23 22.64 5.02
CA ILE A 142 -22.93 22.46 4.37
C ILE A 142 -23.16 21.76 3.04
N THR A 143 -22.55 22.24 1.96
CA THR A 143 -22.68 21.66 0.62
C THR A 143 -21.31 21.30 0.08
N TRP A 144 -21.14 20.06 -0.34
CA TRP A 144 -19.99 19.57 -1.11
C TRP A 144 -20.44 19.34 -2.54
N GLU A 145 -19.58 19.74 -3.49
CA GLU A 145 -19.82 19.56 -4.92
C GLU A 145 -18.56 18.96 -5.54
N LEU A 146 -18.72 17.78 -6.15
CA LEU A 146 -17.67 17.06 -6.86
C LEU A 146 -17.99 17.06 -8.34
N MET A 147 -17.10 17.68 -9.11
CA MET A 147 -17.23 17.82 -10.55
C MET A 147 -16.97 16.48 -11.25
N GLN A 148 -17.49 16.34 -12.46
CA GLN A 148 -17.38 15.12 -13.26
C GLN A 148 -15.93 14.63 -13.43
N ASN A 149 -15.00 15.55 -13.70
CA ASN A 149 -13.58 15.23 -13.85
C ASN A 149 -12.95 14.71 -12.55
N GLN A 150 -13.36 15.24 -11.40
CA GLN A 150 -12.89 14.78 -10.09
C GLN A 150 -13.40 13.38 -9.77
N LEU A 151 -14.67 13.11 -10.09
CA LEU A 151 -15.25 11.77 -9.96
C LEU A 151 -14.57 10.77 -10.90
N HIS A 152 -14.24 11.21 -12.12
CA HIS A 152 -13.51 10.38 -13.07
C HIS A 152 -12.12 9.98 -12.54
N GLU A 153 -11.35 10.92 -12.01
CA GLU A 153 -10.04 10.62 -11.41
C GLU A 153 -10.13 9.66 -10.20
N LEU A 154 -11.21 9.75 -9.41
CA LEU A 154 -11.45 8.84 -8.29
C LEU A 154 -11.78 7.42 -8.74
N TRP A 155 -12.59 7.26 -9.78
CA TRP A 155 -12.99 5.95 -10.30
C TRP A 155 -11.94 5.31 -11.22
N PHE A 156 -11.20 6.12 -11.97
CA PHE A 156 -10.25 5.70 -12.99
C PHE A 156 -8.95 6.50 -12.86
N PRO A 157 -8.13 6.24 -11.83
CA PRO A 157 -6.86 6.92 -11.67
C PRO A 157 -5.94 6.60 -12.87
N ASP A 158 -5.40 7.63 -13.52
CA ASP A 158 -4.51 7.55 -14.69
C ASP A 158 -3.14 6.87 -14.41
N SER A 159 -2.96 6.26 -13.24
CA SER A 159 -1.70 5.65 -12.82
C SER A 159 -1.48 4.29 -13.48
N GLY A 160 -0.83 4.32 -14.65
CA GLY A 160 -0.06 3.18 -15.14
C GLY A 160 0.87 2.66 -14.03
N ALA A 161 0.71 1.38 -13.69
CA ALA A 161 1.54 0.63 -12.74
C ALA A 161 1.42 1.01 -11.24
N VAL A 162 0.27 0.72 -10.62
CA VAL A 162 0.25 0.20 -9.24
C VAL A 162 -0.74 -0.98 -9.18
N TYR A 163 -0.18 -2.16 -9.00
CA TYR A 163 -0.86 -3.45 -8.94
C TYR A 163 -1.65 -3.59 -7.63
N ARG A 164 -2.82 -2.93 -7.49
CA ARG A 164 -3.85 -3.23 -6.46
C ARG A 164 -5.31 -2.93 -6.87
N TYR A 165 -5.58 -2.49 -8.11
CA TYR A 165 -6.96 -2.47 -8.65
C TYR A 165 -7.26 -3.77 -9.41
N GLY A 166 -7.14 -4.91 -8.73
CA GLY A 166 -7.84 -6.10 -9.16
C GLY A 166 -9.17 -6.09 -8.42
N ARG A 167 -10.28 -5.76 -9.10
CA ARG A 167 -11.62 -5.93 -8.53
C ARG A 167 -11.67 -7.31 -7.89
N SER A 168 -11.76 -7.37 -6.56
CA SER A 168 -11.88 -8.64 -5.86
C SER A 168 -13.20 -9.24 -6.31
N LEU A 169 -13.18 -10.37 -7.01
CA LEU A 169 -14.39 -11.04 -7.46
C LEU A 169 -15.23 -11.59 -6.29
N LEU A 170 -14.73 -11.46 -5.07
CA LEU A 170 -15.26 -12.08 -3.86
C LEU A 170 -15.60 -11.06 -2.77
N GLU A 171 -15.27 -9.77 -2.92
CA GLU A 171 -15.47 -8.75 -1.89
C GLU A 171 -16.09 -7.48 -2.48
N ASP A 172 -16.98 -6.85 -1.71
CA ASP A 172 -17.59 -5.57 -2.07
C ASP A 172 -16.49 -4.52 -2.29
N GLU A 173 -16.57 -3.82 -3.42
CA GLU A 173 -15.61 -2.77 -3.76
C GLU A 173 -16.09 -1.46 -3.14
N SER A 174 -15.26 -0.84 -2.29
CA SER A 174 -15.59 0.44 -1.67
C SER A 174 -14.69 1.58 -2.15
N LEU A 175 -15.31 2.73 -2.40
CA LEU A 175 -14.66 3.93 -2.90
C LEU A 175 -15.07 5.12 -2.01
N ILE A 176 -14.07 5.79 -1.45
CA ILE A 176 -14.28 7.03 -0.70
C ILE A 176 -14.49 8.16 -1.71
N LEU A 177 -15.67 8.78 -1.65
CA LEU A 177 -16.04 9.91 -2.52
C LEU A 177 -15.67 11.25 -1.87
N ILE A 178 -15.97 11.40 -0.59
CA ILE A 178 -15.73 12.63 0.18
C ILE A 178 -15.16 12.21 1.52
N HIS A 179 -14.01 12.76 1.87
CA HIS A 179 -13.48 12.73 3.24
C HIS A 179 -13.06 14.14 3.60
N ASP A 180 -13.74 14.74 4.56
CA ASP A 180 -13.52 16.14 4.91
C ASP A 180 -13.64 16.37 6.40
N GLU A 181 -12.89 17.37 6.87
CA GLU A 181 -12.93 17.85 8.25
C GLU A 181 -13.30 19.33 8.20
N ILE A 182 -14.40 19.69 8.84
CA ILE A 182 -14.97 21.03 8.77
C ILE A 182 -15.36 21.53 10.16
N THR A 183 -15.11 22.81 10.41
CA THR A 183 -15.54 23.48 11.63
C THR A 183 -16.80 24.30 11.37
N VAL A 184 -17.90 23.98 12.04
CA VAL A 184 -19.17 24.71 11.95
C VAL A 184 -19.73 24.94 13.34
N ALA A 185 -20.11 26.19 13.65
CA ALA A 185 -20.66 26.58 14.95
C ALA A 185 -19.80 26.11 16.14
N GLU A 186 -18.48 26.29 16.04
CA GLU A 186 -17.49 25.89 17.06
C GLU A 186 -17.36 24.36 17.27
N GLN A 187 -18.01 23.55 16.43
CA GLN A 187 -17.88 22.10 16.42
C GLN A 187 -17.04 21.65 15.23
N VAL A 188 -16.08 20.74 15.47
CA VAL A 188 -15.34 20.04 14.42
C VAL A 188 -16.13 18.79 14.03
N LEU A 189 -16.46 18.70 12.74
CA LEU A 189 -17.16 17.58 12.12
C LEU A 189 -16.23 16.89 11.13
N GLU A 190 -16.10 15.58 11.26
CA GLU A 190 -15.46 14.73 10.27
C GLU A 190 -16.54 14.02 9.46
N LEU A 191 -16.52 14.19 8.14
CA LEU A 191 -17.49 13.62 7.22
C LEU A 191 -16.81 12.63 6.27
N LEU A 192 -17.43 11.47 6.12
CA LEU A 192 -17.07 10.44 5.17
C LEU A 192 -18.30 10.07 4.32
N LEU A 193 -18.22 10.25 3.00
CA LEU A 193 -19.15 9.68 2.03
C LEU A 193 -18.45 8.55 1.28
N GLU A 194 -19.02 7.37 1.35
CA GLU A 194 -18.49 6.17 0.70
C GLU A 194 -19.52 5.58 -0.25
N ALA A 195 -19.04 5.17 -1.42
CA ALA A 195 -19.76 4.37 -2.39
C ALA A 195 -19.29 2.92 -2.31
N ILE A 196 -20.23 2.00 -2.15
CA ILE A 196 -19.99 0.57 -2.07
C ILE A 196 -20.66 -0.08 -3.28
N TRP A 197 -19.90 -0.86 -4.01
CA TRP A 197 -20.34 -1.65 -5.15
C TRP A 197 -20.45 -3.13 -4.71
N PRO A 198 -21.67 -3.62 -4.46
CA PRO A 198 -21.84 -4.97 -3.95
C PRO A 198 -21.55 -6.03 -5.02
N VAL A 199 -20.84 -7.10 -4.65
CA VAL A 199 -20.54 -8.20 -5.59
C VAL A 199 -21.81 -8.93 -6.01
N GLU A 200 -22.75 -9.11 -5.08
CA GLU A 200 -24.00 -9.84 -5.32
C GLU A 200 -25.00 -9.07 -6.21
N GLN A 201 -24.88 -7.73 -6.26
CA GLN A 201 -25.79 -6.85 -6.99
C GLN A 201 -24.97 -5.81 -7.75
N PRO A 202 -24.26 -6.22 -8.82
CA PRO A 202 -23.31 -5.37 -9.54
C PRO A 202 -23.99 -4.23 -10.32
N GLU A 203 -25.31 -4.16 -10.37
CA GLU A 203 -26.10 -3.11 -11.01
C GLU A 203 -26.49 -1.95 -10.07
N ILE A 204 -26.22 -2.08 -8.76
CA ILE A 204 -26.51 -1.03 -7.78
C ILE A 204 -25.24 -0.47 -7.15
N LEU A 205 -25.31 0.79 -6.74
CA LEU A 205 -24.35 1.46 -5.91
C LEU A 205 -25.00 1.81 -4.57
N ARG A 206 -24.40 1.36 -3.48
CA ARG A 206 -24.81 1.72 -2.12
C ARG A 206 -24.03 2.92 -1.67
N LEU A 207 -24.73 3.93 -1.15
CA LEU A 207 -24.12 5.16 -0.66
C LEU A 207 -24.33 5.24 0.84
N GLN A 208 -23.26 5.47 1.57
CA GLN A 208 -23.31 5.69 3.02
C GLN A 208 -22.56 6.94 3.41
N VAL A 209 -23.13 7.68 4.36
CA VAL A 209 -22.51 8.86 4.95
C VAL A 209 -22.32 8.63 6.45
N MET A 210 -21.16 9.02 6.93
CA MET A 210 -20.81 9.03 8.34
C MET A 210 -20.34 10.43 8.72
N VAL A 211 -20.84 10.92 9.85
CA VAL A 211 -20.44 12.20 10.44
C VAL A 211 -20.08 11.97 11.90
N ALA A 212 -18.81 12.21 12.23
CA ALA A 212 -18.34 12.20 13.61
C ALA A 212 -18.15 13.64 14.09
N ALA A 213 -18.38 13.87 15.39
CA ALA A 213 -18.03 15.13 16.05
C ALA A 213 -17.11 14.84 17.23
N GLU A 214 -16.09 15.67 17.39
CA GLU A 214 -14.99 15.40 18.33
C GLU A 214 -15.42 15.52 19.81
N GLN A 215 -16.36 16.42 20.13
CA GLN A 215 -16.60 16.85 21.52
C GLN A 215 -18.07 16.85 21.95
N THR A 216 -19.03 16.49 21.09
CA THR A 216 -20.47 16.53 21.44
C THR A 216 -21.29 15.54 20.64
N ALA A 217 -22.42 15.08 21.19
CA ALA A 217 -23.43 14.37 20.42
C ALA A 217 -23.93 15.28 19.28
N VAL A 218 -23.84 14.79 18.05
CA VAL A 218 -24.25 15.55 16.87
C VAL A 218 -25.75 15.82 16.97
N SER A 219 -26.16 17.09 16.79
CA SER A 219 -27.59 17.41 16.62
C SER A 219 -28.18 16.58 15.48
N PRO A 220 -29.50 16.29 15.47
CA PRO A 220 -30.09 15.50 14.39
C PRO A 220 -29.76 16.10 13.02
N LEU A 221 -29.00 15.34 12.23
CA LEU A 221 -28.56 15.76 10.90
C LEU A 221 -29.34 15.04 9.82
N ARG A 222 -29.46 15.72 8.69
CA ARG A 222 -30.04 15.17 7.47
C ARG A 222 -29.05 15.37 6.33
N ALA A 223 -28.74 14.29 5.63
CA ALA A 223 -27.96 14.32 4.42
C ALA A 223 -28.87 14.23 3.21
N HIS A 224 -28.60 15.06 2.20
CA HIS A 224 -29.23 15.02 0.89
C HIS A 224 -28.13 14.78 -0.14
N ILE A 225 -28.37 13.86 -1.06
CA ILE A 225 -27.45 13.56 -2.13
C ILE A 225 -28.15 13.76 -3.47
N HIS A 226 -27.41 14.32 -4.42
CA HIS A 226 -27.83 14.46 -5.79
C HIS A 226 -26.67 14.06 -6.71
N TRP A 227 -26.92 13.11 -7.60
CA TRP A 227 -25.92 12.61 -8.53
C TRP A 227 -26.56 12.26 -9.86
N GLY A 228 -26.45 13.17 -10.83
CA GLY A 228 -27.19 13.04 -12.07
C GLY A 228 -28.68 12.96 -11.82
N ASP A 229 -29.34 11.90 -12.29
CA ASP A 229 -30.77 11.72 -12.08
C ASP A 229 -31.11 11.08 -10.72
N TYR A 230 -30.11 10.64 -9.97
CA TYR A 230 -30.28 10.12 -8.62
C TYR A 230 -30.42 11.27 -7.62
N SER A 231 -31.46 11.21 -6.77
CA SER A 231 -31.59 12.10 -5.63
C SER A 231 -32.21 11.36 -4.45
N ALA A 232 -31.58 11.49 -3.29
CA ALA A 232 -32.03 10.85 -2.08
C ALA A 232 -31.77 11.70 -0.84
N THR A 233 -32.46 11.35 0.24
CA THR A 233 -32.32 12.00 1.53
C THR A 233 -32.30 10.93 2.61
N ALA A 234 -31.37 11.06 3.55
CA ALA A 234 -31.24 10.15 4.68
C ALA A 234 -31.06 10.95 5.98
N ALA A 235 -31.74 10.53 7.04
CA ALA A 235 -31.54 11.09 8.37
C ALA A 235 -30.40 10.31 9.05
N LEU A 236 -29.45 11.04 9.66
CA LEU A 236 -28.36 10.41 10.38
C LEU A 236 -28.88 9.87 11.72
N ASP A 237 -28.43 8.68 12.08
CA ASP A 237 -28.75 8.05 13.35
C ASP A 237 -27.97 8.71 14.51
N VAL A 238 -28.15 8.16 15.72
CA VAL A 238 -27.47 8.65 16.94
C VAL A 238 -25.95 8.50 16.89
N TYR A 239 -25.41 7.71 15.96
CA TYR A 239 -23.99 7.51 15.73
C TYR A 239 -23.48 8.33 14.54
N GLY A 240 -24.32 9.20 13.96
CA GLY A 240 -23.98 10.03 12.82
C GLY A 240 -23.89 9.25 11.50
N ARG A 241 -24.53 8.08 11.40
CA ARG A 241 -24.52 7.23 10.20
C ARG A 241 -25.85 7.28 9.46
N ALA A 242 -25.78 7.26 8.14
CA ALA A 242 -26.95 7.16 7.29
C ALA A 242 -26.62 6.34 6.03
N HIS A 243 -27.55 5.46 5.66
CA HIS A 243 -27.55 4.80 4.37
C HIS A 243 -28.58 5.46 3.47
N PHE A 244 -28.17 5.79 2.25
CA PHE A 244 -29.10 6.22 1.22
C PHE A 244 -29.77 4.99 0.58
N PRO A 245 -30.97 5.14 -0.02
CA PRO A 245 -31.57 4.10 -0.85
C PRO A 245 -30.62 3.67 -1.98
N ASP A 246 -30.66 2.40 -2.37
CA ASP A 246 -29.80 1.88 -3.43
C ASP A 246 -29.91 2.71 -4.72
N ALA A 247 -28.77 3.11 -5.28
CA ALA A 247 -28.70 3.92 -6.49
C ALA A 247 -28.43 3.02 -7.69
N PRO A 248 -29.32 2.95 -8.70
CA PRO A 248 -29.04 2.20 -9.92
C PRO A 248 -27.81 2.77 -10.65
N LEU A 249 -26.85 1.93 -11.04
CA LEU A 249 -25.63 2.42 -11.67
C LEU A 249 -25.89 3.11 -13.02
N ASN A 250 -26.94 2.72 -13.72
CA ASN A 250 -27.33 3.33 -15.00
C ASN A 250 -27.81 4.78 -14.89
N VAL A 251 -28.10 5.29 -13.68
CA VAL A 251 -28.43 6.71 -13.47
C VAL A 251 -27.22 7.55 -13.04
N ILE A 252 -26.10 6.89 -12.73
CA ILE A 252 -24.83 7.52 -12.30
C ILE A 252 -23.79 7.48 -13.43
N LEU A 253 -23.63 6.31 -14.04
CA LEU A 253 -22.66 6.03 -15.09
C LEU A 253 -23.26 6.24 -16.49
N ASP A 254 -22.39 6.50 -17.46
CA ASP A 254 -22.74 6.58 -18.87
C ASP A 254 -23.14 5.21 -19.46
N ALA A 255 -23.62 5.23 -20.70
CA ALA A 255 -24.08 4.03 -21.41
C ALA A 255 -22.98 2.95 -21.57
N ASP A 256 -21.71 3.37 -21.52
CA ASP A 256 -20.54 2.48 -21.59
C ASP A 256 -20.12 1.95 -20.21
N GLY A 257 -20.75 2.39 -19.12
CA GLY A 257 -20.45 2.01 -17.74
C GLY A 257 -19.08 2.50 -17.26
N ARG A 258 -18.58 3.58 -17.86
CA ARG A 258 -17.18 4.01 -17.77
C ARG A 258 -17.01 5.40 -17.20
N LEU A 259 -17.98 6.29 -17.28
CA LEU A 259 -17.81 7.66 -16.78
C LEU A 259 -19.00 8.04 -15.90
N PRO A 260 -18.79 8.58 -14.69
CA PRO A 260 -19.85 9.32 -14.03
C PRO A 260 -20.26 10.47 -14.96
N THR A 261 -21.56 10.58 -15.25
CA THR A 261 -22.07 11.51 -16.28
C THR A 261 -22.25 12.93 -15.75
N ASN A 262 -22.37 13.08 -14.43
CA ASN A 262 -22.86 14.28 -13.78
C ASN A 262 -22.11 14.60 -12.49
N THR A 263 -22.21 15.86 -12.07
CA THR A 263 -21.72 16.35 -10.77
C THR A 263 -22.42 15.62 -9.61
N LEU A 264 -21.65 15.30 -8.58
CA LEU A 264 -22.16 14.80 -7.30
C LEU A 264 -22.26 15.97 -6.32
N GLN A 265 -23.43 16.15 -5.73
CA GLN A 265 -23.66 17.11 -4.67
C GLN A 265 -24.11 16.39 -3.40
N LEU A 266 -23.44 16.67 -2.28
CA LEU A 266 -23.83 16.25 -0.95
C LEU A 266 -24.19 17.50 -0.14
N ILE A 267 -25.33 17.50 0.52
CA ILE A 267 -25.78 18.57 1.41
C ILE A 267 -26.02 17.97 2.79
N LEU A 268 -25.39 18.52 3.82
CA LEU A 268 -25.62 18.17 5.21
C LEU A 268 -26.34 19.35 5.89
N GLU A 269 -27.48 19.06 6.52
CA GLU A 269 -28.30 20.06 7.20
C GLU A 269 -28.55 19.67 8.65
N GLN A 270 -28.46 20.64 9.54
CA GLN A 270 -28.97 20.54 10.89
C GLN A 270 -30.50 20.70 10.87
N SER A 271 -31.21 19.70 11.42
CA SER A 271 -32.69 19.65 11.42
C SER A 271 -33.33 20.59 12.43
#